data_AF-A0A947DH87-F1
#
_entry.id   AF-A0A947DH87-F1
#
_cell.length_a   1.000
_cell.length_b   1.000
_cell.length_c   1.000
_cell.angle_alpha   90.00
_cell.angle_beta   90.00
_cell.angle_gamma   90.00
#
_symmetry.space_group_name_H-M   'P 1'
#
loop_
_entity.id
_entity.type
_entity.pdbx_description
1 polymer ?
#
loop_
_entity_poly.entity_id
_entity_poly.type
_entity_poly.pdbx_seq_one_letter_code
_entity_poly.pdbx_strand_id
1 'polypeptide(L)'
;MSRRSYLTKSFSQTLLISSVTILSTVVSLGLPGLALQYNPPNRGAPANTRDAGSRNGFCGGLTAVQPTQTNWGATLLARPTFGIYVAEVATKATFTLKYEGSDEILYTANFGEIEGPGISLYTLPDDAPALEAGQWYRWEVSLECEQFNTALMQNQSTKQVGGVIVRQVADDALQTALTHATADEKPNLLAVHGLWYDAVHALLLQRLKHPDAESWQDAWQALLVHPMVLLEDLQAAMPIECCLLADCPTADPFALSESQ
;
A
#
# COMPACT_ATOMS: atom_id res chain seq x y z
N MET A 1 -43.68 -22.81 -93.18
CA MET A 1 -43.29 -21.98 -92.01
C MET A 1 -44.46 -21.91 -91.07
N SER A 2 -44.47 -22.77 -90.04
CA SER A 2 -45.55 -22.88 -89.05
C SER A 2 -45.10 -22.23 -87.75
N ARG A 3 -45.81 -21.18 -87.32
CA ARG A 3 -45.82 -20.70 -85.94
C ARG A 3 -46.93 -21.46 -85.21
N ARG A 4 -46.62 -22.14 -84.10
CA ARG A 4 -47.60 -22.36 -83.02
C ARG A 4 -46.93 -22.34 -81.64
N SER A 5 -47.54 -21.50 -80.81
CA SER A 5 -47.35 -21.20 -79.41
C SER A 5 -47.91 -22.27 -78.47
N TYR A 6 -47.25 -22.52 -77.33
CA TYR A 6 -47.82 -23.10 -76.10
C TYR A 6 -46.98 -22.58 -74.91
N LEU A 7 -47.44 -21.63 -74.10
CA LEU A 7 -48.34 -21.71 -72.92
C LEU A 7 -47.90 -22.68 -71.81
N THR A 8 -47.25 -22.09 -70.80
CA THR A 8 -47.48 -22.18 -69.34
C THR A 8 -47.55 -23.54 -68.64
N LYS A 9 -46.77 -23.68 -67.56
CA LYS A 9 -47.33 -23.95 -66.22
C LYS A 9 -46.36 -23.54 -65.10
N SER A 10 -46.88 -22.69 -64.22
CA SER A 10 -46.29 -22.23 -62.97
C SER A 10 -46.39 -23.34 -61.91
N PHE A 11 -45.32 -23.56 -61.15
CA PHE A 11 -45.35 -24.33 -59.91
C PHE A 11 -44.67 -23.52 -58.82
N SER A 12 -45.48 -23.05 -57.88
CA SER A 12 -45.13 -22.26 -56.71
C SER A 12 -44.57 -23.19 -55.63
N GLN A 13 -43.33 -22.96 -55.20
CA GLN A 13 -42.73 -23.68 -54.08
C GLN A 13 -42.41 -22.67 -52.98
N THR A 14 -43.19 -22.71 -51.91
CA THR A 14 -43.02 -21.89 -50.70
C THR A 14 -41.85 -22.40 -49.89
N LEU A 15 -40.81 -21.58 -49.74
CA LEU A 15 -39.63 -21.84 -48.93
C LEU A 15 -39.89 -21.34 -47.49
N LEU A 16 -39.96 -22.27 -46.52
CA LEU A 16 -40.03 -21.94 -45.10
C LEU A 16 -38.61 -21.65 -44.59
N ILE A 17 -38.32 -20.39 -44.26
CA ILE A 17 -37.05 -19.99 -43.64
C ILE A 17 -37.21 -20.11 -42.12
N SER A 18 -36.62 -21.16 -41.54
CA SER A 18 -36.44 -21.30 -40.10
C SER A 18 -35.38 -20.29 -39.62
N SER A 19 -35.81 -19.25 -38.92
CA SER A 19 -34.92 -18.28 -38.29
C SER A 19 -34.43 -18.82 -36.94
N VAL A 20 -33.20 -19.30 -36.89
CA VAL A 20 -32.52 -19.64 -35.63
C VAL A 20 -32.03 -18.34 -35.00
N THR A 21 -32.73 -17.84 -34.00
CA THR A 21 -32.26 -16.72 -33.17
C THR A 21 -31.23 -17.26 -32.17
N ILE A 22 -29.94 -17.06 -32.47
CA ILE A 22 -28.85 -17.33 -31.54
C ILE A 22 -28.90 -16.24 -30.47
N LEU A 23 -29.40 -16.59 -29.29
CA LEU A 23 -29.36 -15.72 -28.11
C LEU A 23 -27.93 -15.74 -27.57
N SER A 24 -27.09 -14.81 -28.02
CA SER A 24 -25.74 -14.62 -27.48
C SER A 24 -25.84 -14.06 -26.07
N THR A 25 -25.90 -14.94 -25.07
CA THR A 25 -25.65 -14.55 -23.68
C THR A 25 -24.20 -14.15 -23.57
N VAL A 26 -23.94 -12.85 -23.52
CA VAL A 26 -22.65 -12.31 -23.13
C VAL A 26 -22.49 -12.66 -21.65
N VAL A 27 -21.81 -13.77 -21.36
CA VAL A 27 -21.35 -14.06 -20.01
C VAL A 27 -20.22 -13.08 -19.76
N SER A 28 -20.55 -11.95 -19.13
CA SER A 28 -19.57 -11.06 -18.55
C SER A 28 -18.86 -11.86 -17.46
N LEU A 29 -17.73 -12.47 -17.81
CA LEU A 29 -16.72 -12.87 -16.84
C LEU A 29 -16.22 -11.56 -16.22
N GLY A 30 -16.88 -11.12 -15.15
CA GLY A 30 -16.26 -10.20 -14.21
C GLY A 30 -14.96 -10.86 -13.78
N LEU A 31 -13.83 -10.28 -14.19
CA LEU A 31 -12.55 -10.70 -13.65
C LEU A 31 -12.67 -10.57 -12.14
N PRO A 32 -12.50 -11.65 -11.35
CA PRO A 32 -12.40 -11.50 -9.91
C PRO A 32 -11.30 -10.46 -9.66
N GLY A 33 -11.60 -9.44 -8.86
CA GLY A 33 -10.63 -8.41 -8.49
C GLY A 33 -9.33 -9.09 -8.11
N LEU A 34 -8.27 -8.81 -8.86
CA LEU A 34 -6.97 -9.43 -8.59
C LEU A 34 -6.54 -8.94 -7.21
N ALA A 35 -6.52 -9.85 -6.24
CA ALA A 35 -5.96 -9.59 -4.93
C ALA A 35 -4.52 -9.08 -5.11
N LEU A 36 -4.16 -8.01 -4.39
CA LEU A 36 -2.84 -7.42 -4.47
C LEU A 36 -1.76 -8.47 -4.19
N GLN A 37 -0.81 -8.61 -5.10
CA GLN A 37 0.27 -9.59 -5.00
C GLN A 37 1.56 -8.94 -4.57
N TYR A 38 2.04 -9.27 -3.37
CA TYR A 38 3.33 -8.81 -2.86
C TYR A 38 4.44 -9.83 -3.10
N ASN A 39 5.54 -9.41 -3.71
CA ASN A 39 6.73 -10.23 -3.91
C ASN A 39 7.92 -9.66 -3.12
N PRO A 40 8.12 -10.09 -1.86
CA PRO A 40 9.14 -9.52 -1.01
C PRO A 40 10.54 -9.82 -1.57
N PRO A 41 11.42 -8.81 -1.61
CA PRO A 41 12.79 -9.02 -2.04
C PRO A 41 13.55 -9.90 -1.04
N ASN A 42 14.47 -10.73 -1.55
CA ASN A 42 15.20 -11.69 -0.73
C ASN A 42 16.54 -11.09 -0.25
N ARG A 43 16.75 -11.01 1.07
CA ARG A 43 18.01 -10.53 1.70
C ARG A 43 18.98 -11.67 2.05
N GLY A 44 18.68 -12.91 1.69
CA GLY A 44 19.53 -14.07 1.98
C GLY A 44 19.67 -14.43 3.46
N ALA A 45 18.86 -13.84 4.35
CA ALA A 45 18.87 -14.10 5.79
C ALA A 45 17.73 -15.08 6.18
N PRO A 46 17.92 -15.94 7.20
CA PRO A 46 16.90 -16.89 7.59
C PRO A 46 15.64 -16.18 8.10
N ALA A 47 14.49 -16.57 7.57
CA ALA A 47 13.20 -16.19 8.10
C ALA A 47 13.08 -16.75 9.52
N ASN A 48 13.23 -15.89 10.53
CA ASN A 48 12.72 -16.04 11.90
C ASN A 48 13.22 -14.89 12.76
N THR A 49 12.52 -13.76 12.70
CA THR A 49 12.31 -12.95 13.90
C THR A 49 10.83 -12.65 13.95
N ARG A 50 10.09 -13.44 14.73
CA ARG A 50 8.92 -12.87 15.40
C ARG A 50 9.45 -11.64 16.11
N ASP A 51 9.04 -10.47 15.65
CA ASP A 51 9.41 -9.27 16.38
C ASP A 51 8.91 -9.46 17.80
N ALA A 52 9.78 -9.16 18.75
CA ALA A 52 9.47 -9.29 20.15
C ALA A 52 8.43 -8.21 20.45
N GLY A 53 7.15 -8.57 20.36
CA GLY A 53 6.04 -7.77 20.87
C GLY A 53 6.49 -7.18 22.21
N SER A 54 6.74 -5.87 22.18
CA SER A 54 7.45 -5.20 23.26
C SER A 54 6.61 -5.35 24.52
N ARG A 55 7.23 -5.95 25.54
CA ARG A 55 6.66 -6.26 26.86
C ARG A 55 5.98 -5.02 27.44
N ASN A 56 4.77 -5.20 27.98
CA ASN A 56 3.95 -4.28 28.77
C ASN A 56 4.66 -2.99 29.23
N GLY A 57 4.62 -1.97 28.38
CA GLY A 57 4.75 -0.56 28.77
C GLY A 57 3.35 0.03 28.77
N PHE A 58 3.12 1.11 29.50
CA PHE A 58 1.79 1.71 29.67
C PHE A 58 1.26 2.41 28.42
N CYS A 59 2.11 2.72 27.43
CA CYS A 59 1.67 3.03 26.08
C CYS A 59 0.94 1.82 25.48
N GLY A 60 -0.23 2.05 24.88
CA GLY A 60 -0.98 1.06 24.11
C GLY A 60 -0.19 0.44 22.94
N GLY A 61 -0.90 -0.23 22.03
CA GLY A 61 -0.29 -0.85 20.85
C GLY A 61 0.41 0.18 19.95
N LEU A 62 1.65 -0.11 19.57
CA LEU A 62 2.42 0.61 18.55
C LEU A 62 2.94 -0.42 17.55
N THR A 63 2.73 -0.21 16.26
CA THR A 63 3.11 -1.19 15.23
C THR A 63 3.65 -0.49 13.99
N ALA A 64 4.81 -0.93 13.51
CA ALA A 64 5.33 -0.50 12.22
C ALA A 64 4.56 -1.19 11.09
N VAL A 65 4.09 -0.43 10.09
CA VAL A 65 3.47 -0.99 8.88
C VAL A 65 4.58 -1.45 7.94
N GLN A 66 5.21 -2.57 8.27
CA GLN A 66 6.36 -3.15 7.56
C GLN A 66 6.29 -4.68 7.57
N PRO A 67 6.88 -5.39 6.57
CA PRO A 67 6.98 -6.84 6.63
C PRO A 67 7.72 -7.32 7.88
N THR A 68 7.04 -8.11 8.71
CA THR A 68 7.56 -8.53 10.04
C THR A 68 8.59 -9.66 9.94
N GLN A 69 8.45 -10.55 8.96
CA GLN A 69 9.31 -11.74 8.85
C GLN A 69 10.73 -11.40 8.39
N THR A 70 10.87 -10.37 7.57
CA THR A 70 12.16 -9.89 7.08
C THR A 70 12.64 -8.63 7.80
N ASN A 71 11.72 -7.87 8.41
CA ASN A 71 11.97 -6.57 9.04
C ASN A 71 12.64 -5.55 8.09
N TRP A 72 12.36 -5.63 6.79
CA TRP A 72 12.83 -4.66 5.81
C TRP A 72 11.92 -4.56 4.57
N GLY A 73 12.05 -3.46 3.83
CA GLY A 73 11.39 -3.25 2.53
C GLY A 73 12.19 -2.35 1.59
N ALA A 74 11.76 -2.27 0.33
CA ALA A 74 12.38 -1.42 -0.69
C ALA A 74 11.47 -0.23 -1.07
N THR A 75 12.10 0.83 -1.56
CA THR A 75 11.45 2.03 -2.13
C THR A 75 12.23 2.50 -3.36
N LEU A 76 11.56 3.15 -4.31
CA LEU A 76 12.21 3.92 -5.38
C LEU A 76 12.46 5.38 -4.97
N LEU A 77 11.71 5.85 -3.99
CA LEU A 77 11.70 7.24 -3.58
C LEU A 77 12.96 7.59 -2.80
N ALA A 78 13.53 8.75 -3.09
CA ALA A 78 14.60 9.32 -2.29
C ALA A 78 14.09 9.79 -0.92
N ARG A 79 12.79 10.05 -0.81
CA ARG A 79 12.09 10.50 0.39
C ARG A 79 10.80 9.68 0.57
N PRO A 80 10.92 8.45 1.09
CA PRO A 80 9.78 7.55 1.23
C PRO A 80 8.81 7.99 2.33
N THR A 81 7.65 7.34 2.32
CA THR A 81 6.61 7.47 3.35
C THR A 81 6.56 6.22 4.22
N PHE A 82 6.53 6.42 5.53
CA PHE A 82 6.46 5.37 6.54
C PHE A 82 5.05 5.31 7.12
N GLY A 83 4.52 4.09 7.29
CA GLY A 83 3.25 3.86 7.97
C GLY A 83 3.47 3.34 9.39
N ILE A 84 2.79 3.94 10.36
CA ILE A 84 2.85 3.57 11.78
C ILE A 84 1.43 3.50 12.33
N TYR A 85 1.07 2.36 12.91
CA TYR A 85 -0.18 2.22 13.64
C TYR A 85 0.00 2.59 15.11
N VAL A 86 -0.88 3.46 15.59
CA VAL A 86 -0.92 3.96 16.97
C VAL A 86 -2.30 3.58 17.53
N ALA A 87 -2.34 2.79 18.60
CA ALA A 87 -3.60 2.30 19.17
C ALA A 87 -4.25 3.26 20.18
N GLU A 88 -3.46 4.13 20.81
CA GLU A 88 -3.88 5.04 21.87
C GLU A 88 -3.17 6.38 21.72
N VAL A 89 -3.75 7.44 22.29
CA VAL A 89 -3.15 8.78 22.28
C VAL A 89 -1.76 8.76 22.89
N ALA A 90 -0.80 9.38 22.20
CA ALA A 90 0.56 9.60 22.68
C ALA A 90 0.83 11.09 22.85
N THR A 91 1.54 11.48 23.91
CA THR A 91 1.82 12.90 24.18
C THR A 91 2.94 13.45 23.32
N LYS A 92 3.85 12.56 22.86
CA LYS A 92 4.95 12.92 21.99
C LYS A 92 5.38 11.73 21.15
N ALA A 93 5.83 12.00 19.93
CA ALA A 93 6.52 11.00 19.12
C ALA A 93 7.84 11.52 18.58
N THR A 94 8.77 10.59 18.35
CA THR A 94 10.05 10.90 17.72
C THR A 94 10.30 9.90 16.59
N PHE A 95 10.51 10.40 15.38
CA PHE A 95 11.03 9.61 14.27
C PHE A 95 12.54 9.80 14.17
N THR A 96 13.28 8.72 13.97
CA THR A 96 14.73 8.77 13.71
C THR A 96 15.08 7.97 12.46
N LEU A 97 16.10 8.45 11.73
CA LEU A 97 16.71 7.75 10.60
C LEU A 97 18.22 7.63 10.86
N LYS A 98 18.77 6.43 10.64
CA LYS A 98 20.21 6.14 10.76
C LYS A 98 20.67 5.17 9.68
N TYR A 99 21.98 5.05 9.48
CA TYR A 99 22.50 3.97 8.66
C TYR A 99 22.22 2.61 9.31
N GLU A 100 21.90 1.60 8.51
CA GLU A 100 21.69 0.25 9.03
C GLU A 100 23.00 -0.29 9.62
N GLY A 101 22.98 -0.65 10.91
CA GLY A 101 24.17 -1.09 11.66
C GLY A 101 25.01 0.02 12.29
N SER A 102 24.56 1.28 12.22
CA SER A 102 25.15 2.42 12.93
C SER A 102 24.20 2.96 13.99
N ASP A 103 24.75 3.55 15.06
CA ASP A 103 24.01 4.31 16.06
C ASP A 103 23.99 5.82 15.76
N GLU A 104 24.68 6.26 14.70
CA GLU A 104 24.68 7.66 14.26
C GLU A 104 23.33 8.07 13.67
N ILE A 105 22.66 9.00 14.35
CA ILE A 105 21.38 9.55 13.89
C ILE A 105 21.63 10.56 12.77
N LEU A 106 21.11 10.26 11.59
CA LEU A 106 21.19 11.13 10.41
C LEU A 106 20.08 12.17 10.39
N TYR A 107 18.92 11.83 10.94
CA TYR A 107 17.76 12.71 10.97
C TYR A 107 16.83 12.37 12.13
N THR A 108 16.23 13.41 12.71
CA THR A 108 15.23 13.30 13.77
C THR A 108 14.09 14.27 13.50
N ALA A 109 12.85 13.78 13.61
CA ALA A 109 11.65 14.61 13.67
C ALA A 109 10.92 14.37 14.99
N ASN A 110 10.44 15.44 15.61
CA ASN A 110 9.67 15.38 16.85
C ASN A 110 8.26 15.88 16.58
N PHE A 111 7.28 15.16 17.09
CA PHE A 111 5.87 15.47 16.97
C PHE A 111 5.28 15.64 18.37
N GLY A 112 4.28 16.52 18.49
CA GLY A 112 3.51 16.68 19.71
C GLY A 112 2.55 15.52 19.93
N GLU A 113 1.36 15.85 20.43
CA GLU A 113 0.31 14.88 20.66
C GLU A 113 -0.11 14.19 19.36
N ILE A 114 -0.26 12.86 19.40
CA ILE A 114 -0.73 12.03 18.30
C ILE A 114 -2.02 11.37 18.74
N GLU A 115 -3.07 11.56 17.93
CA GLU A 115 -4.35 10.89 18.11
C GLU A 115 -4.30 9.43 17.63
N GLY A 116 -5.09 8.58 18.27
CA GLY A 116 -5.30 7.18 17.90
C GLY A 116 -6.68 6.70 18.37
N PRO A 117 -7.18 5.54 17.91
CA PRO A 117 -6.48 4.53 17.11
C PRO A 117 -6.44 4.84 15.61
N GLY A 118 -5.29 4.65 14.96
CA GLY A 118 -5.17 4.87 13.52
C GLY A 118 -3.80 4.58 12.93
N ILE A 119 -3.72 4.61 11.60
CA ILE A 119 -2.44 4.54 10.86
C ILE A 119 -2.02 5.96 10.51
N SER A 120 -0.88 6.39 11.04
CA SER A 120 -0.24 7.64 10.69
C SER A 120 0.80 7.44 9.59
N LEU A 121 0.84 8.38 8.65
CA LEU A 121 1.82 8.43 7.57
C LEU A 121 2.82 9.53 7.80
N TYR A 122 4.11 9.21 7.65
CA TYR A 122 5.19 10.18 7.72
C TYR A 122 6.08 10.11 6.48
N THR A 123 6.08 11.18 5.68
CA THR A 123 6.97 11.32 4.51
C THR A 123 8.23 12.06 4.94
N LEU A 124 9.41 11.55 4.54
CA LEU A 124 10.66 12.28 4.74
C LEU A 124 10.59 13.66 4.06
N PRO A 125 10.72 14.77 4.81
CA PRO A 125 10.63 16.12 4.26
C PRO A 125 11.89 16.50 3.47
N ASP A 126 11.84 17.63 2.77
CA ASP A 126 12.95 18.12 1.93
C ASP A 126 14.22 18.52 2.70
N ASP A 127 14.08 18.86 3.98
CA ASP A 127 15.20 19.18 4.88
C ASP A 127 15.87 17.93 5.48
N ALA A 128 15.27 16.75 5.33
CA ALA A 128 15.91 15.48 5.68
C ALA A 128 16.98 15.09 4.63
N PRO A 129 17.92 14.19 4.93
CA PRO A 129 18.78 13.59 3.91
C PRO A 129 17.96 12.69 2.98
N ALA A 130 18.21 12.82 1.67
CA ALA A 130 17.66 11.91 0.67
C ALA A 130 18.34 10.53 0.78
N LEU A 131 17.57 9.45 0.64
CA LEU A 131 18.11 8.10 0.65
C LEU A 131 18.94 7.83 -0.61
N GLU A 132 20.15 7.33 -0.41
CA GLU A 132 21.04 6.91 -1.49
C GLU A 132 20.63 5.54 -2.02
N ALA A 133 20.73 5.36 -3.34
CA ALA A 133 20.43 4.09 -3.97
C ALA A 133 21.41 2.99 -3.52
N GLY A 134 20.88 1.83 -3.12
CA GLY A 134 21.66 0.70 -2.61
C GLY A 134 22.14 0.83 -1.17
N GLN A 135 22.00 2.02 -0.56
CA GLN A 135 22.34 2.23 0.84
C GLN A 135 21.19 1.79 1.75
N TRP A 136 21.54 1.10 2.83
CA TRP A 136 20.59 0.58 3.82
C TRP A 136 20.48 1.55 4.99
N TYR A 137 19.25 1.80 5.41
CA TYR A 137 18.91 2.67 6.52
C TYR A 137 17.97 1.97 7.49
N ARG A 138 18.02 2.39 8.74
CA ARG A 138 17.07 2.03 9.79
C ARG A 138 16.26 3.25 10.16
N TRP A 139 14.94 3.08 10.18
CA TRP A 139 14.02 4.07 10.71
C TRP A 139 13.37 3.53 11.97
N GLU A 140 13.15 4.39 12.94
CA GLU A 140 12.50 4.05 14.21
C GLU A 140 11.51 5.15 14.58
N VAL A 141 10.39 4.75 15.18
CA VAL A 141 9.44 5.66 15.83
C VAL A 141 9.32 5.28 17.28
N SER A 142 9.57 6.24 18.16
CA SER A 142 9.27 6.12 19.58
C SER A 142 8.06 6.98 19.96
N LEU A 143 7.21 6.44 20.82
CA LEU A 143 6.11 7.15 21.46
C LEU A 143 6.41 7.32 22.94
N GLU A 144 6.14 8.51 23.44
CA GLU A 144 6.04 8.80 24.88
C GLU A 144 4.56 8.97 25.21
N CYS A 145 4.10 8.28 26.25
CA CYS A 145 2.70 8.35 26.70
C CYS A 145 2.65 8.75 28.17
N GLU A 146 1.68 9.59 28.51
CA GLU A 146 1.33 9.95 29.88
C GLU A 146 -0.04 9.36 30.22
N GLN A 147 -0.10 8.46 31.21
CA GLN A 147 -1.37 8.04 31.80
C GLN A 147 -1.58 8.71 33.15
N PHE A 148 -2.77 9.24 33.36
CA PHE A 148 -3.27 9.64 34.69
C PHE A 148 -4.02 8.46 35.31
N ASN A 149 -3.33 7.60 36.07
CA ASN A 149 -4.01 6.66 36.96
C ASN A 149 -4.30 7.37 38.31
N THR A 150 -5.53 7.18 38.82
CA THR A 150 -5.99 7.67 40.11
C THR A 150 -4.99 7.40 41.23
N ALA A 151 -4.64 8.48 41.94
CA ALA A 151 -3.80 8.55 43.13
C ALA A 151 -2.34 8.07 42.97
N LEU A 152 -1.49 9.02 42.55
CA LEU A 152 -0.07 9.18 42.97
C LEU A 152 1.08 8.67 42.09
N MET A 153 0.92 8.36 40.80
CA MET A 153 2.09 8.22 39.90
C MET A 153 1.78 8.68 38.46
N GLN A 154 2.49 9.71 37.97
CA GLN A 154 2.70 9.92 36.53
C GLN A 154 3.77 8.93 36.09
N ASN A 155 3.38 7.84 35.42
CA ASN A 155 4.34 6.92 34.83
C ASN A 155 4.51 7.26 33.36
N GLN A 156 5.66 7.82 32.99
CA GLN A 156 6.06 7.92 31.60
C GLN A 156 6.54 6.56 31.12
N SER A 157 6.04 6.13 29.96
CA SER A 157 6.54 4.93 29.29
C SER A 157 6.87 5.24 27.85
N THR A 158 7.90 4.57 27.34
CA THR A 158 8.32 4.71 25.94
C THR A 158 8.11 3.38 25.23
N LYS A 159 7.49 3.43 24.05
CA LYS A 159 7.43 2.32 23.10
C LYS A 159 8.19 2.70 21.85
N GLN A 160 8.84 1.73 21.22
CA GLN A 160 9.59 1.95 19.99
C GLN A 160 9.29 0.83 19.00
N VAL A 161 9.10 1.19 17.74
CA VAL A 161 9.00 0.28 16.59
C VAL A 161 9.86 0.83 15.46
N GLY A 162 10.12 0.04 14.44
CA GLY A 162 10.90 0.50 13.31
C GLY A 162 11.14 -0.58 12.30
N GLY A 163 12.07 -0.30 11.39
CA GLY A 163 12.34 -1.17 10.28
C GLY A 163 13.54 -0.76 9.46
N VAL A 164 13.82 -1.56 8.44
CA VAL A 164 14.96 -1.34 7.54
C VAL A 164 14.44 -1.00 6.14
N ILE A 165 15.08 -0.02 5.52
CA ILE A 165 14.72 0.47 4.20
C ILE A 165 15.95 0.56 3.31
N VAL A 166 15.77 0.23 2.04
CA VAL A 166 16.76 0.43 0.99
C VAL A 166 16.10 1.11 -0.20
N ARG A 167 16.75 2.13 -0.74
CA ARG A 167 16.32 2.73 -2.00
C ARG A 167 16.89 1.93 -3.17
N GLN A 168 16.02 1.55 -4.11
CA GLN A 168 16.38 0.91 -5.36
C GLN A 168 16.24 1.88 -6.53
N VAL A 169 16.90 1.54 -7.64
CA VAL A 169 16.72 2.24 -8.92
C VAL A 169 15.80 1.37 -9.77
N ALA A 170 14.72 1.97 -10.26
CA ALA A 170 13.82 1.29 -11.20
C ALA A 170 14.52 1.10 -12.55
N ASP A 171 14.38 -0.08 -13.13
CA ASP A 171 14.78 -0.31 -14.52
C ASP A 171 13.81 0.41 -15.50
N ASP A 172 14.22 0.52 -16.76
CA ASP A 172 13.46 1.24 -17.79
C ASP A 172 12.05 0.66 -17.98
N ALA A 173 11.89 -0.65 -17.80
CA ALA A 173 10.60 -1.33 -17.94
C ALA A 173 9.64 -0.94 -16.82
N LEU A 174 10.10 -0.95 -15.57
CA LEU A 174 9.33 -0.53 -14.40
C LEU A 174 9.00 0.96 -14.44
N GLN A 175 9.95 1.81 -14.85
CA GLN A 175 9.68 3.25 -15.01
C GLN A 175 8.59 3.51 -16.06
N THR A 176 8.67 2.82 -17.19
CA THR A 176 7.66 2.90 -18.26
C THR A 176 6.30 2.41 -17.76
N ALA A 177 6.27 1.28 -17.05
CA ALA A 177 5.04 0.73 -16.48
C ALA A 177 4.41 1.69 -15.46
N LEU A 178 5.19 2.28 -14.55
CA LEU A 178 4.70 3.23 -13.54
C LEU A 178 4.14 4.52 -14.15
N THR A 179 4.72 4.97 -15.27
CA THR A 179 4.29 6.16 -16.01
C THR A 179 2.93 5.95 -16.68
N HIS A 180 2.65 4.73 -17.15
CA HIS A 180 1.40 4.39 -17.83
C HIS A 180 0.33 3.78 -16.93
N ALA A 181 0.71 3.30 -15.74
CA ALA A 181 -0.21 2.76 -14.76
C ALA A 181 -1.16 3.84 -14.25
N THR A 182 -2.44 3.52 -14.22
CA THR A 182 -3.45 4.31 -13.52
C THR A 182 -3.18 4.31 -12.02
N ALA A 183 -3.78 5.27 -11.29
CA ALA A 183 -3.69 5.32 -9.83
C ALA A 183 -4.10 3.98 -9.21
N ASP A 184 -5.11 3.29 -9.76
CA ASP A 184 -5.63 2.00 -9.30
C ASP A 184 -4.66 0.83 -9.49
N GLU A 185 -3.86 0.85 -10.57
CA GLU A 185 -2.90 -0.22 -10.91
C GLU A 185 -1.59 -0.13 -10.12
N LYS A 186 -1.20 1.08 -9.70
CA LYS A 186 0.10 1.35 -9.06
C LYS A 186 0.40 0.51 -7.82
N PRO A 187 -0.52 0.32 -6.83
CA PRO A 187 -0.19 -0.46 -5.64
C PRO A 187 0.21 -1.89 -5.96
N ASN A 188 -0.53 -2.56 -6.84
CA ASN A 188 -0.22 -3.93 -7.23
C ASN A 188 1.07 -4.00 -8.05
N LEU A 189 1.29 -3.06 -8.97
CA LEU A 189 2.55 -2.98 -9.72
C LEU A 189 3.76 -2.84 -8.77
N LEU A 190 3.69 -1.91 -7.81
CA LEU A 190 4.76 -1.70 -6.83
C LEU A 190 4.96 -2.93 -5.93
N ALA A 191 3.86 -3.56 -5.48
CA ALA A 191 3.91 -4.73 -4.62
C ALA A 191 4.53 -5.97 -5.30
N VAL A 192 4.21 -6.22 -6.58
CA VAL A 192 4.80 -7.32 -7.37
C VAL A 192 6.30 -7.11 -7.60
N HIS A 193 6.76 -5.86 -7.58
CA HIS A 193 8.19 -5.50 -7.62
C HIS A 193 8.86 -5.44 -6.24
N GLY A 194 8.14 -5.76 -5.16
CA GLY A 194 8.70 -5.80 -3.81
C GLY A 194 8.95 -4.43 -3.18
N LEU A 195 8.38 -3.37 -3.76
CA LEU A 195 8.53 -1.98 -3.31
C LEU A 195 7.51 -1.67 -2.21
N TRP A 196 7.72 -2.29 -1.04
CA TRP A 196 6.78 -2.24 0.09
C TRP A 196 6.30 -0.83 0.43
N TYR A 197 7.23 0.10 0.68
CA TYR A 197 6.88 1.44 1.15
C TYR A 197 6.07 2.21 0.12
N ASP A 198 6.41 2.04 -1.15
CA ASP A 198 5.74 2.71 -2.25
C ASP A 198 4.35 2.10 -2.48
N ALA A 199 4.22 0.77 -2.39
CA ALA A 199 2.94 0.07 -2.54
C ALA A 199 1.96 0.42 -1.42
N VAL A 200 2.43 0.43 -0.16
CA VAL A 200 1.63 0.84 1.00
C VAL A 200 1.21 2.30 0.86
N HIS A 201 2.13 3.20 0.50
CA HIS A 201 1.79 4.60 0.28
C HIS A 201 0.74 4.76 -0.82
N ALA A 202 0.93 4.15 -1.99
CA ALA A 202 -0.02 4.22 -3.10
C ALA A 202 -1.41 3.70 -2.71
N LEU A 203 -1.48 2.59 -1.96
CA LEU A 203 -2.74 2.02 -1.51
C LEU A 203 -3.47 2.91 -0.50
N LEU A 204 -2.73 3.50 0.45
CA LEU A 204 -3.32 4.40 1.44
C LEU A 204 -3.77 5.72 0.81
N LEU A 205 -3.06 6.21 -0.22
CA LEU A 205 -3.52 7.35 -1.05
C LEU A 205 -4.85 7.07 -1.76
N GLN A 206 -5.04 5.87 -2.30
CA GLN A 206 -6.31 5.48 -2.92
C GLN A 206 -7.45 5.52 -1.91
N ARG A 207 -7.24 4.97 -0.71
CA ARG A 207 -8.22 5.03 0.36
C ARG A 207 -8.58 6.46 0.73
N LEU A 208 -7.60 7.37 0.84
CA LEU A 208 -7.87 8.78 1.15
C LEU A 208 -8.72 9.46 0.07
N LYS A 209 -8.56 9.07 -1.20
CA LYS A 209 -9.34 9.62 -2.32
C LYS A 209 -10.71 8.96 -2.50
N HIS A 210 -10.81 7.67 -2.18
CA HIS A 210 -12.00 6.83 -2.41
C HIS A 210 -12.28 5.96 -1.16
N PRO A 211 -12.73 6.56 -0.04
CA PRO A 211 -12.87 5.85 1.23
C PRO A 211 -13.87 4.69 1.18
N ASP A 212 -14.91 4.80 0.34
CA ASP A 212 -16.00 3.84 0.24
C ASP A 212 -15.77 2.74 -0.81
N ALA A 213 -14.63 2.75 -1.52
CA ALA A 213 -14.35 1.76 -2.55
C ALA A 213 -13.92 0.41 -1.95
N GLU A 214 -14.65 -0.67 -2.23
CA GLU A 214 -14.31 -2.01 -1.73
C GLU A 214 -12.92 -2.50 -2.19
N SER A 215 -12.45 -2.04 -3.37
CA SER A 215 -11.18 -2.46 -3.96
C SER A 215 -9.95 -2.18 -3.10
N TRP A 216 -9.92 -1.09 -2.32
CA TRP A 216 -8.78 -0.82 -1.45
C TRP A 216 -8.77 -1.75 -0.24
N GLN A 217 -9.93 -2.14 0.29
CA GLN A 217 -10.06 -3.00 1.46
C GLN A 217 -9.52 -4.39 1.17
N ASP A 218 -9.90 -4.96 0.03
CA ASP A 218 -9.42 -6.26 -0.43
C ASP A 218 -7.90 -6.25 -0.65
N ALA A 219 -7.37 -5.19 -1.28
CA ALA A 219 -5.94 -5.03 -1.49
C ALA A 219 -5.16 -4.86 -0.17
N TRP A 220 -5.72 -4.10 0.77
CA TRP A 220 -5.14 -3.91 2.10
C TRP A 220 -5.12 -5.22 2.89
N GLN A 221 -6.24 -5.94 2.91
CA GLN A 221 -6.32 -7.23 3.56
C GLN A 221 -5.33 -8.22 2.95
N ALA A 222 -5.27 -8.34 1.61
CA ALA A 222 -4.34 -9.22 0.91
C ALA A 222 -2.87 -8.94 1.27
N LEU A 223 -2.51 -7.67 1.41
CA LEU A 223 -1.18 -7.24 1.80
C LEU A 223 -0.86 -7.60 3.26
N LEU A 224 -1.79 -7.34 4.20
CA LEU A 224 -1.57 -7.57 5.63
C LEU A 224 -1.49 -9.05 6.02
N VAL A 225 -2.31 -9.91 5.39
CA VAL A 225 -2.32 -11.37 5.66
C VAL A 225 -1.20 -12.13 4.94
N HIS A 226 -0.39 -11.43 4.15
CA HIS A 226 0.69 -12.05 3.41
C HIS A 226 1.68 -12.73 4.38
N PRO A 227 2.17 -13.96 4.12
CA PRO A 227 3.00 -14.72 5.06
C PRO A 227 4.31 -14.05 5.50
N MET A 228 4.79 -13.06 4.74
CA MET A 228 5.97 -12.27 5.08
C MET A 228 5.65 -10.97 5.83
N VAL A 229 4.36 -10.59 5.87
CA VAL A 229 3.87 -9.35 6.47
C VAL A 229 3.29 -9.60 7.85
N LEU A 230 2.32 -10.50 7.98
CA LEU A 230 1.70 -10.90 9.26
C LEU A 230 1.25 -9.71 10.13
N LEU A 231 0.45 -8.82 9.52
CA LEU A 231 -0.12 -7.64 10.19
C LEU A 231 -1.66 -7.72 10.21
N GLU A 232 -2.21 -8.93 10.37
CA GLU A 232 -3.64 -9.20 10.26
C GLU A 232 -4.47 -8.38 11.27
N ASP A 233 -3.90 -8.07 12.43
CA ASP A 233 -4.54 -7.28 13.48
C ASP A 233 -4.81 -5.82 13.06
N LEU A 234 -4.16 -5.33 12.00
CA LEU A 234 -4.37 -3.99 11.44
C LEU A 234 -5.50 -3.91 10.41
N GLN A 235 -6.19 -5.02 10.11
CA GLN A 235 -7.32 -5.01 9.17
C GLN A 235 -8.47 -4.10 9.64
N ALA A 236 -8.72 -4.06 10.95
CA ALA A 236 -9.76 -3.22 11.55
C ALA A 236 -9.28 -1.80 11.90
N ALA A 237 -7.99 -1.49 11.68
CA ALA A 237 -7.44 -0.17 11.96
C ALA A 237 -8.02 0.87 10.99
N MET A 238 -9.07 1.56 11.43
CA MET A 238 -9.70 2.68 10.74
C MET A 238 -10.00 3.77 11.77
N PRO A 239 -9.54 5.03 11.59
CA PRO A 239 -9.15 5.69 10.34
C PRO A 239 -7.62 5.82 10.09
N ILE A 240 -7.24 6.13 8.85
CA ILE A 240 -5.94 6.77 8.57
C ILE A 240 -6.15 8.23 8.90
N GLU A 241 -5.70 8.65 10.08
CA GLU A 241 -5.54 10.05 10.37
C GLU A 241 -4.09 10.40 10.06
N CYS A 242 -3.88 11.48 9.31
CA CYS A 242 -2.56 11.93 8.90
C CYS A 242 -1.78 12.58 10.06
N CYS A 243 -1.82 11.97 11.25
CA CYS A 243 -1.41 12.56 12.51
C CYS A 243 0.07 12.99 12.57
N LEU A 244 0.91 12.45 11.69
CA LEU A 244 2.34 12.76 11.63
C LEU A 244 2.70 13.87 10.62
N LEU A 245 1.70 14.51 10.00
CA LEU A 245 1.87 15.67 9.13
C LEU A 245 0.76 16.71 9.38
N ALA A 246 1.03 17.98 9.07
CA ALA A 246 -0.01 19.01 9.09
C ALA A 246 -1.08 18.79 8.00
N ASP A 247 -0.71 18.11 6.89
CA ASP A 247 -1.57 17.72 5.78
C ASP A 247 -1.19 16.31 5.29
N CYS A 248 -2.18 15.51 4.90
CA CYS A 248 -1.92 14.19 4.28
C CYS A 248 -1.08 14.33 3.00
N PRO A 249 -0.11 13.43 2.75
CA PRO A 249 0.44 13.33 1.40
C PRO A 249 -0.73 12.94 0.49
N THR A 250 -1.02 13.74 -0.53
CA THR A 250 -2.10 13.50 -1.51
C THR A 250 -1.55 13.38 -2.93
N ALA A 251 -0.30 13.82 -3.12
CA ALA A 251 0.42 13.76 -4.37
C ALA A 251 0.86 12.33 -4.67
N ASP A 252 0.60 11.90 -5.90
CA ASP A 252 1.18 10.67 -6.44
C ASP A 252 2.66 10.96 -6.78
N PRO A 253 3.62 10.34 -6.09
CA PRO A 253 5.03 10.64 -6.28
C PRO A 253 5.57 10.11 -7.63
N PHE A 254 4.78 9.30 -8.33
CA PHE A 254 5.10 8.75 -9.66
C PHE A 254 4.25 9.39 -10.77
N ALA A 255 3.44 10.41 -10.48
CA ALA A 255 2.81 11.18 -11.53
C ALA A 255 3.89 11.95 -12.29
N LEU A 256 3.81 11.97 -13.63
CA LEU A 256 4.58 12.91 -14.41
C LEU A 256 4.23 14.32 -13.91
N SER A 257 5.24 15.13 -13.58
CA SER A 257 4.98 16.55 -13.32
C SER A 257 4.34 17.11 -14.58
N GLU A 258 3.07 17.49 -14.51
CA GLU A 258 2.47 18.37 -15.51
C GLU A 258 3.22 19.71 -15.39
N SER A 259 4.34 19.81 -16.09
CA SER A 259 5.08 21.04 -16.26
C SER A 259 4.20 21.99 -17.05
N GLN A 260 3.68 23.01 -16.38
CA GLN A 260 3.36 24.29 -17.02
C GLN A 260 4.64 25.03 -17.39
#